data_AF-A0A3C1KM79-F1
#
_entry.id   AF-A0A3C1KM79-F1
#
_cell.length_a   1.000
_cell.length_b   1.000
_cell.length_c   1.000
_cell.angle_alpha   90.00
_cell.angle_beta   90.00
_cell.angle_gamma   90.00
#
_symmetry.space_group_name_H-M   'P 1'
#
loop_
_entity.id
_entity.type
_entity.pdbx_description
1 polymer ?
#
loop_
_entity_poly.entity_id
_entity_poly.type
_entity_poly.pdbx_seq_one_letter_code
_entity_poly.pdbx_strand_id
1 'polypeptide(L)'
;ATVTICHSRTQDLPALIAQADILVGAVGKPEFIKAAWVKPGAVVVDAGYHPGGVGDIELAPLLETASAYTPVPGGVGPMTINTLIMQTVESGEKSLS
;
A
#
# COMPACT_ATOMS: atom_id res chain seq x y z
N ALA A 1 -7.82 -9.43 10.42
CA ALA A 1 -6.66 -9.84 9.61
C ALA A 1 -5.62 -10.48 10.54
N THR A 2 -4.93 -11.54 10.10
CA THR A 2 -3.65 -11.96 10.70
C THR A 2 -2.55 -11.08 10.11
N VAL A 3 -1.68 -10.52 10.94
CA VAL A 3 -0.75 -9.47 10.52
C VAL A 3 0.70 -9.93 10.63
N THR A 4 1.45 -9.79 9.55
CA THR A 4 2.90 -9.95 9.51
C THR A 4 3.53 -8.61 9.15
N ILE A 5 4.44 -8.11 9.98
CA ILE A 5 5.17 -6.86 9.73
C ILE A 5 6.55 -7.20 9.21
N CYS A 6 6.88 -6.69 8.03
CA CYS A 6 8.20 -6.86 7.42
C CYS A 6 8.98 -5.55 7.48
N HIS A 7 10.31 -5.65 7.43
CA HIS A 7 11.22 -4.50 7.42
C HIS A 7 12.56 -4.89 6.76
N SER A 8 13.50 -3.95 6.77
CA SER A 8 14.82 -4.07 6.10
C SER A 8 15.70 -5.25 6.53
N ARG A 9 15.37 -5.95 7.62
CA ARG A 9 16.13 -7.11 8.12
C ARG A 9 15.34 -8.43 8.03
N THR A 10 14.10 -8.38 7.55
CA THR A 10 13.27 -9.56 7.32
C THR A 10 13.98 -10.47 6.32
N GLN A 11 14.16 -11.73 6.70
CA GLN A 11 14.70 -12.75 5.81
C GLN A 11 13.58 -13.32 4.95
N ASP A 12 13.90 -13.65 3.71
CA ASP A 12 12.98 -14.25 2.75
C ASP A 12 11.65 -13.48 2.59
N LEU A 13 11.76 -12.16 2.40
CA LEU A 13 10.62 -11.28 2.18
C LEU A 13 9.68 -11.76 1.04
N PRO A 14 10.17 -12.28 -0.11
CA PRO A 14 9.28 -12.80 -1.15
C PRO A 14 8.36 -13.92 -0.67
N ALA A 15 8.86 -14.87 0.13
CA ALA A 15 8.05 -15.97 0.64
C ALA A 15 6.94 -15.50 1.61
N LEU A 16 7.19 -14.45 2.38
CA LEU A 16 6.18 -13.84 3.25
C LEU A 16 5.13 -13.08 2.45
N ILE A 17 5.54 -12.33 1.42
CA ILE A 17 4.61 -11.61 0.53
C ILE A 17 3.71 -12.58 -0.23
N ALA A 18 4.23 -13.74 -0.66
CA ALA A 18 3.46 -14.76 -1.37
C ALA A 18 2.33 -15.39 -0.53
N GLN A 19 2.35 -15.20 0.79
CA GLN A 19 1.28 -15.67 1.69
C GLN A 19 0.21 -14.61 1.97
N ALA A 20 0.46 -13.35 1.61
CA ALA A 20 -0.40 -12.23 1.97
C ALA A 20 -1.66 -12.20 1.10
N ASP A 21 -2.84 -12.29 1.73
CA ASP A 21 -4.12 -12.00 1.07
C ASP A 21 -4.29 -10.49 0.81
N ILE A 22 -3.69 -9.67 1.68
CA ILE A 22 -3.63 -8.21 1.57
C ILE A 22 -2.18 -7.80 1.77
N LEU A 23 -1.59 -7.18 0.75
CA LEU A 23 -0.23 -6.64 0.79
C LEU A 23 -0.28 -5.12 0.89
N VAL A 24 0.50 -4.55 1.82
CA VAL A 24 0.71 -3.10 1.92
C VAL A 24 2.20 -2.79 1.70
N GLY A 25 2.51 -2.08 0.61
CA GLY A 25 3.85 -1.57 0.31
C GLY A 25 4.07 -0.19 0.93
N ALA A 26 5.11 -0.06 1.75
CA ALA A 26 5.47 1.19 2.44
C ALA A 26 6.99 1.23 2.72
N VAL A 27 7.79 0.92 1.71
CA VAL A 27 9.25 0.76 1.82
C VAL A 27 10.03 1.99 1.35
N GLY A 28 9.40 2.92 0.63
CA GLY A 28 10.03 4.14 0.13
C GLY A 28 11.11 3.88 -0.91
N LYS A 29 10.93 2.88 -1.77
CA LYS A 29 11.86 2.52 -2.86
C LYS A 29 11.05 2.16 -4.11
N PRO A 30 11.31 2.81 -5.27
CA PRO A 30 10.49 2.63 -6.46
C PRO A 30 10.52 1.18 -6.92
N GLU A 31 9.32 0.60 -7.08
CA GLU A 31 9.13 -0.76 -7.61
C GLU A 31 10.00 -1.84 -6.92
N PHE A 32 10.28 -1.65 -5.63
CA PHE A 32 11.09 -2.59 -4.86
C PHE A 32 10.37 -3.93 -4.69
N ILE A 33 9.07 -3.88 -4.41
CA ILE A 33 8.24 -5.08 -4.27
C ILE A 33 7.85 -5.57 -5.66
N LYS A 34 8.33 -6.76 -6.02
CA LYS A 34 8.14 -7.32 -7.35
C LYS A 34 6.77 -7.97 -7.49
N ALA A 35 6.14 -7.79 -8.65
CA ALA A 35 4.82 -8.37 -8.91
C ALA A 35 4.82 -9.89 -8.76
N ALA A 36 5.92 -10.56 -9.15
CA ALA A 36 6.08 -12.00 -9.05
C ALA A 36 6.09 -12.55 -7.61
N TRP A 37 6.26 -11.70 -6.60
CA TRP A 37 6.21 -12.11 -5.19
C TRP A 37 4.78 -12.12 -4.64
N VAL A 38 3.87 -11.40 -5.30
CA VAL A 38 2.51 -11.18 -4.81
C VAL A 38 1.63 -12.39 -5.10
N LYS A 39 0.86 -12.81 -4.10
CA LYS A 39 -0.11 -13.89 -4.25
C LYS A 39 -1.17 -13.53 -5.31
N PRO A 40 -1.46 -14.40 -6.28
CA PRO A 40 -2.58 -14.19 -7.21
C PRO A 40 -3.91 -14.04 -6.45
N GLY A 41 -4.70 -13.04 -6.83
CA GLY A 41 -5.95 -12.69 -6.17
C GLY A 41 -5.79 -11.87 -4.89
N ALA A 42 -4.59 -11.42 -4.54
CA ALA A 42 -4.40 -10.54 -3.39
C ALA A 42 -4.95 -9.12 -3.64
N VAL A 43 -5.29 -8.44 -2.54
CA VAL A 43 -5.52 -7.00 -2.53
C VAL A 43 -4.18 -6.30 -2.31
N VAL A 44 -3.85 -5.32 -3.16
CA VAL A 44 -2.55 -4.64 -3.15
C VAL A 44 -2.73 -3.16 -2.83
N VAL A 45 -2.14 -2.71 -1.74
CA VAL A 45 -2.13 -1.31 -1.31
C VAL A 45 -0.71 -0.78 -1.41
N ASP A 46 -0.49 0.20 -2.27
CA ASP A 46 0.79 0.87 -2.46
C ASP A 46 0.72 2.27 -1.86
N ALA A 47 1.43 2.47 -0.74
CA ALA A 47 1.55 3.75 -0.07
C ALA A 47 2.79 4.54 -0.54
N GLY A 48 3.61 3.96 -1.42
CA GLY A 48 4.78 4.60 -2.00
C GLY A 48 4.41 5.66 -3.03
N TYR A 49 5.25 6.69 -3.11
CA TYR A 49 5.19 7.67 -4.20
C TYR A 49 6.58 8.19 -4.51
N HIS A 50 6.96 8.09 -5.78
CA HIS A 50 8.24 8.53 -6.33
C HIS A 50 8.00 9.42 -7.55
N PRO A 51 8.96 10.31 -7.92
CA PRO A 51 8.85 11.14 -9.11
C PRO A 51 8.48 10.33 -10.36
N GLY A 52 7.52 10.83 -11.14
CA GLY A 52 6.96 10.09 -12.27
C GLY A 52 5.69 9.28 -11.94
N GLY A 53 5.20 9.35 -10.71
CA GLY A 53 3.98 8.64 -10.32
C GLY A 53 4.21 7.15 -10.06
N VAL A 54 5.41 6.78 -9.65
CA VAL A 54 5.82 5.39 -9.41
C VAL A 54 5.62 5.06 -7.94
N GLY A 55 5.07 3.88 -7.65
CA GLY A 55 4.86 3.37 -6.29
C GLY A 55 6.03 2.53 -5.77
N ASP A 56 5.84 1.90 -4.63
CA ASP A 56 6.80 0.93 -4.07
C ASP A 56 6.66 -0.48 -4.67
N ILE A 57 5.56 -0.74 -5.39
CA ILE A 57 5.18 -2.04 -5.94
C ILE A 57 5.14 -1.96 -7.47
N GLU A 58 5.62 -3.00 -8.16
CA GLU A 58 5.42 -3.15 -9.60
C GLU A 58 3.93 -3.41 -9.92
N LEU A 59 3.17 -2.37 -10.25
CA LEU A 59 1.71 -2.47 -10.44
C LEU A 59 1.29 -2.99 -11.81
N ALA A 60 2.01 -2.68 -12.89
CA ALA A 60 1.59 -3.01 -14.25
C ALA A 60 1.31 -4.51 -14.45
N PRO A 61 2.16 -5.45 -13.96
CA PRO A 61 1.87 -6.89 -14.09
C PRO A 61 0.77 -7.39 -13.13
N LEU A 62 0.41 -6.61 -12.11
CA LEU A 62 -0.61 -6.98 -11.12
C LEU A 62 -2.04 -6.65 -11.57
N LEU A 63 -2.22 -5.84 -12.61
CA LEU A 63 -3.54 -5.45 -13.12
C LEU A 63 -4.43 -6.63 -13.51
N GLU A 64 -3.82 -7.74 -13.94
CA GLU A 64 -4.54 -8.95 -14.37
C GLU A 64 -4.66 -10.01 -13.27
N THR A 65 -3.87 -9.89 -12.20
CA THR A 65 -3.74 -10.95 -11.18
C THR A 65 -4.22 -10.54 -9.80
N ALA A 66 -4.15 -9.27 -9.42
CA ALA A 66 -4.68 -8.77 -8.16
C ALA A 66 -6.22 -8.70 -8.19
N SER A 67 -6.87 -8.97 -7.07
CA SER A 67 -8.34 -8.83 -6.98
C SER A 67 -8.77 -7.37 -6.89
N ALA A 68 -7.92 -6.52 -6.31
CA ALA A 68 -8.06 -5.08 -6.24
C ALA A 68 -6.69 -4.46 -5.97
N TYR A 69 -6.49 -3.21 -6.40
CA TYR A 69 -5.24 -2.50 -6.16
C TYR A 69 -5.47 -1.00 -5.99
N THR A 70 -4.53 -0.30 -5.34
CA THR A 70 -4.50 1.15 -5.32
C THR A 70 -3.57 1.69 -6.42
N PRO A 71 -4.03 2.55 -7.34
CA PRO A 71 -3.16 3.13 -8.34
C PRO A 71 -2.18 4.13 -7.71
N VAL A 72 -1.00 4.27 -8.31
CA VAL A 72 -0.07 5.37 -8.02
C VAL A 72 0.17 6.12 -9.33
N PRO A 73 -0.13 7.44 -9.39
CA PRO A 73 -0.85 8.25 -8.40
C PRO A 73 -2.36 7.91 -8.33
N GLY A 74 -3.05 8.46 -7.32
CA GLY A 74 -4.52 8.46 -7.26
C GLY A 74 -5.15 7.46 -6.27
N GLY A 75 -4.37 6.58 -5.65
CA GLY A 75 -4.83 5.63 -4.65
C GLY A 75 -4.71 6.16 -3.22
N VAL A 76 -3.65 5.77 -2.51
CA VAL A 76 -3.45 6.12 -1.09
C VAL A 76 -3.27 7.63 -0.88
N GLY A 77 -2.58 8.31 -1.78
CA GLY A 77 -2.24 9.74 -1.63
C GLY A 77 -3.44 10.67 -1.37
N PRO A 78 -4.48 10.70 -2.23
CA PRO A 78 -5.69 11.50 -1.98
C PRO A 78 -6.41 11.13 -0.67
N MET A 79 -6.41 9.86 -0.29
CA MET A 79 -7.04 9.40 0.94
C MET A 79 -6.30 9.85 2.20
N THR A 80 -4.96 9.98 2.14
CA THR A 80 -4.17 10.55 3.25
C THR A 80 -4.60 12.00 3.53
N ILE A 81 -4.76 12.82 2.47
CA ILE A 81 -5.20 14.21 2.60
C ILE A 81 -6.63 14.26 3.16
N ASN A 82 -7.54 13.47 2.59
CA ASN A 82 -8.92 13.42 3.06
C ASN A 82 -9.02 13.02 4.54
N THR A 83 -8.24 12.02 4.97
CA THR A 83 -8.25 11.54 6.35
C THR A 83 -7.77 12.61 7.32
N LEU A 84 -6.73 13.38 6.98
CA LEU A 84 -6.28 14.51 7.78
C LEU A 84 -7.40 15.55 7.96
N ILE A 85 -8.10 15.91 6.88
CA ILE A 85 -9.19 16.89 6.95
C ILE A 85 -10.36 16.36 7.77
N MET A 86 -10.74 15.10 7.57
CA MET A 86 -11.79 14.44 8.37
C MET A 86 -11.47 14.48 9.86
N GLN A 87 -10.26 14.07 10.26
CA GLN A 87 -9.83 14.12 11.67
C GLN A 87 -9.74 15.55 12.21
N THR A 88 -9.41 16.53 11.36
CA THR A 88 -9.42 17.94 11.74
C THR A 88 -10.84 18.43 12.05
N VAL A 89 -11.82 18.04 11.23
CA VAL A 89 -13.24 18.36 11.45
C VAL A 89 -13.75 17.69 12.73
N GLU A 90 -13.50 16.39 12.91
CA GLU A 90 -13.88 15.65 14.13
C GLU A 90 -13.29 16.30 15.39
N SER A 91 -12.03 16.71 15.34
CA SER A 91 -11.38 17.42 16.44
C SER A 91 -12.03 18.78 16.71
N GLY A 92 -12.42 19.51 15.66
CA GLY A 92 -13.12 20.78 15.77
C GLY A 92 -14.48 20.61 16.44
N GLU A 93 -15.28 19.65 15.99
CA GLU A 93 -16.59 19.33 16.57
C GLU A 93 -16.49 18.97 18.05
N LYS A 94 -15.51 18.13 18.41
CA LYS A 94 -15.27 17.74 19.81
C LYS A 94 -14.83 18.91 20.71
N SER A 95 -14.17 19.92 20.15
CA SER A 95 -13.76 21.10 20.94
C SER A 95 -14.93 22.05 21.28
N LEU A 96 -16.06 21.89 20.59
CA LEU A 96 -17.27 22.69 20.75
C LEU A 96 -18.34 22.01 21.63
N SER A 97 -18.18 20.72 21.94
CA SER A 97 -19.02 19.95 22.87
C SER A 97 -18.49 20.03 24.30
#